data_AF-A0A375IWG1-F1
#
_entry.id   AF-A0A375IWG1-F1
#
_cell.length_a   1.000
_cell.length_b   1.000
_cell.length_c   1.000
_cell.angle_alpha   90.00
_cell.angle_beta   90.00
_cell.angle_gamma   90.00
#
_symmetry.space_group_name_H-M   'P 1'
#
loop_
_entity.id
_entity.type
_entity.pdbx_description
1 polymer ?
#
loop_
_entity_poly.entity_id
_entity_poly.type
_entity_poly.pdbx_seq_one_letter_code
_entity_poly.pdbx_strand_id
1 'polypeptide(L)'
;MILYHAGPSWVHVAEAALARTELAKRLCDQHGFTQCMLYEPFGRDRGAVIAKREHMLVMAIATDGGNTWFSVAPSKEMQDLIWSFSNGFAGQWSALELKAIAGLDDWKALLEMAASQFSAAVRSVERAIAGQPEEDMPEAPELPVFEGEAMEVPADYLHSFTGAEVAECAHSS
;
A
#
# COMPACT_ATOMS: atom_id res chain seq x y z
N MET A 1 24.85 10.68 4.72
CA MET A 1 23.85 11.43 3.93
C MET A 1 23.51 10.59 2.70
N ILE A 2 22.27 10.11 2.60
CA ILE A 2 21.83 9.34 1.43
C ILE A 2 21.59 10.35 0.31
N LEU A 3 22.38 10.26 -0.76
CA LEU A 3 22.19 11.07 -1.96
C LEU A 3 21.19 10.35 -2.86
N TYR A 4 19.96 10.87 -2.90
CA TYR A 4 18.94 10.45 -3.84
C TYR A 4 19.08 11.26 -5.13
N HIS A 5 19.13 10.59 -6.28
CA HIS A 5 19.45 11.24 -7.55
C HIS A 5 18.38 12.25 -7.96
N ALA A 6 17.10 11.96 -7.71
CA ALA A 6 15.98 12.86 -8.01
C ALA A 6 15.98 14.17 -7.18
N GLY A 7 16.85 14.28 -6.17
CA GLY A 7 16.92 15.43 -5.29
C GLY A 7 16.08 15.30 -4.01
N PRO A 8 16.21 16.27 -3.09
CA PRO A 8 15.64 16.18 -1.74
C PRO A 8 14.11 16.27 -1.70
N SER A 9 13.45 16.79 -2.74
CA SER A 9 11.98 16.90 -2.81
C SER A 9 11.27 15.55 -2.97
N TRP A 10 12.00 14.51 -3.36
CA TRP A 10 11.46 13.17 -3.63
C TRP A 10 11.76 12.17 -2.51
N VAL A 11 12.03 12.69 -1.31
CA VAL A 11 12.43 11.91 -0.16
C VAL A 11 11.67 12.44 1.03
N HIS A 12 10.99 11.53 1.71
CA HIS A 12 10.37 11.81 3.00
C HIS A 12 10.98 10.88 4.03
N VAL A 13 11.35 11.42 5.20
CA VAL A 13 11.90 10.65 6.30
C VAL A 13 11.02 10.85 7.53
N ALA A 14 10.61 9.74 8.13
CA ALA A 14 9.81 9.70 9.35
C ALA A 14 10.51 8.85 10.41
N GLU A 15 10.42 9.26 11.66
CA GLU A 15 10.90 8.50 12.81
C GLU A 15 9.72 7.91 13.55
N ALA A 16 9.82 6.63 13.94
CA ALA A 16 8.79 5.98 14.74
C ALA A 16 9.39 4.97 15.71
N ALA A 17 8.77 4.85 16.89
CA ALA A 17 9.03 3.80 17.89
C ALA A 17 8.42 2.46 17.47
N LEU A 18 8.76 2.00 16.25
CA LEU A 18 8.25 0.78 15.63
C LEU A 18 9.40 -0.03 15.04
N ALA A 19 9.31 -1.35 15.18
CA ALA A 19 10.21 -2.25 14.46
C ALA A 19 9.92 -2.21 12.96
N ARG A 20 10.95 -2.35 12.12
CA ARG A 20 10.77 -2.38 10.65
C ARG A 20 9.78 -3.43 10.15
N THR A 21 9.73 -4.60 10.82
CA THR A 21 8.81 -5.70 10.48
C THR A 21 7.37 -5.37 10.80
N GLU A 22 7.13 -4.62 11.88
CA GLU A 22 5.81 -4.17 12.29
C GLU A 22 5.25 -3.15 11.29
N LEU A 23 6.06 -2.16 10.91
CA LEU A 23 5.63 -1.19 9.88
C LEU A 23 5.38 -1.88 8.53
N ALA A 24 6.26 -2.79 8.11
CA ALA A 24 6.08 -3.52 6.85
C ALA A 24 4.76 -4.30 6.83
N LYS A 25 4.43 -4.97 7.93
CA LYS A 25 3.16 -5.69 8.07
C LYS A 25 1.96 -4.76 7.95
N ARG A 26 1.93 -3.64 8.69
CA ARG A 26 0.83 -2.66 8.62
C ARG A 26 0.63 -2.13 7.20
N LEU A 27 1.73 -1.78 6.53
CA LEU A 27 1.68 -1.28 5.15
C LEU A 27 1.09 -2.31 4.17
N CYS A 28 1.42 -3.60 4.36
CA CYS A 28 0.89 -4.65 3.49
C CYS A 28 -0.58 -4.98 3.80
N ASP A 29 -0.93 -5.05 5.08
CA ASP A 29 -2.27 -5.47 5.51
C ASP A 29 -3.32 -4.38 5.27
N GLN A 30 -2.95 -3.09 5.40
CA GLN A 30 -3.92 -1.98 5.45
C GLN A 30 -3.70 -0.87 4.41
N HIS A 31 -2.54 -0.84 3.72
CA HIS A 31 -2.18 0.26 2.82
C HIS A 31 -1.81 -0.18 1.39
N GLY A 32 -2.10 -1.43 1.04
CA GLY A 32 -1.89 -1.97 -0.31
C GLY A 32 -0.42 -2.03 -0.74
N PHE A 33 0.52 -2.05 0.20
CA PHE A 33 1.94 -2.29 -0.13
C PHE A 33 2.23 -3.78 -0.29
N THR A 34 3.29 -4.09 -1.02
CA THR A 34 3.86 -5.42 -1.13
C THR A 34 5.13 -5.52 -0.30
N GLN A 35 5.24 -6.56 0.52
CA GLN A 35 6.43 -6.80 1.34
C GLN A 35 7.65 -7.11 0.45
N CYS A 36 8.81 -6.57 0.84
CA CYS A 36 10.07 -6.75 0.10
C CYS A 36 11.14 -7.47 0.93
N MET A 37 12.11 -8.09 0.25
CA MET A 37 13.17 -8.91 0.87
C MET A 37 14.36 -8.10 1.44
N LEU A 38 14.14 -6.87 1.94
CA LEU A 38 15.18 -6.06 2.60
C LEU A 38 16.44 -5.82 1.75
N TYR A 39 16.29 -5.62 0.45
CA TYR A 39 17.40 -5.26 -0.44
C TYR A 39 17.70 -3.76 -0.37
N GLU A 40 18.92 -3.36 -0.73
CA GLU A 40 19.41 -1.97 -0.65
C GLU A 40 19.65 -1.38 -2.05
N PRO A 41 18.63 -0.79 -2.71
CA PRO A 41 18.74 -0.33 -4.09
C PRO A 41 19.70 0.85 -4.28
N PHE A 42 19.93 1.62 -3.22
CA PHE A 42 20.82 2.80 -3.23
C PHE A 42 22.24 2.50 -2.74
N GLY A 43 22.56 1.22 -2.55
CA GLY A 43 23.84 0.76 -2.03
C GLY A 43 23.81 0.52 -0.52
N ARG A 44 24.90 -0.06 -0.03
CA ARG A 44 25.02 -0.50 1.36
C ARG A 44 24.85 0.65 2.35
N ASP A 45 24.15 0.40 3.44
CA ASP A 45 23.90 1.34 4.53
C ASP A 45 23.08 2.58 4.09
N ARG A 46 22.35 2.46 2.97
CA ARG A 46 21.43 3.50 2.48
C ARG A 46 19.96 3.14 2.65
N GLY A 47 19.69 2.14 3.46
CA GLY A 47 18.35 1.69 3.82
C GLY A 47 17.91 0.47 3.04
N ALA A 48 17.30 -0.45 3.79
CA ALA A 48 16.75 -1.69 3.25
C ALA A 48 15.27 -1.51 2.95
N VAL A 49 14.83 -1.90 1.74
CA VAL A 49 13.43 -1.81 1.30
C VAL A 49 12.59 -2.83 2.07
N ILE A 50 11.63 -2.33 2.85
CA ILE A 50 10.71 -3.14 3.65
C ILE A 50 9.39 -3.38 2.92
N ALA A 51 8.97 -2.43 2.08
CA ALA A 51 7.71 -2.49 1.36
C ALA A 51 7.77 -1.63 0.08
N LYS A 52 6.96 -1.98 -0.92
CA LYS A 52 6.83 -1.26 -2.20
C LYS A 52 5.36 -1.10 -2.57
N ARG A 53 5.01 0.05 -3.15
CA ARG A 53 3.71 0.28 -3.80
C ARG A 53 3.93 1.12 -5.05
N GLU A 54 3.46 0.64 -6.20
CA GLU A 54 3.75 1.24 -7.50
C GLU A 54 5.25 1.51 -7.71
N HIS A 55 5.63 2.75 -8.04
CA HIS A 55 7.03 3.18 -8.17
C HIS A 55 7.62 3.72 -6.87
N MET A 56 6.96 3.54 -5.72
CA MET A 56 7.41 4.04 -4.42
C MET A 56 7.95 2.93 -3.52
N LEU A 57 9.07 3.20 -2.88
CA LEU A 57 9.76 2.32 -1.96
C LEU A 57 9.68 2.89 -0.55
N VAL A 58 9.42 2.02 0.43
CA VAL A 58 9.55 2.31 1.85
C VAL A 58 10.76 1.56 2.37
N MET A 59 11.68 2.27 3.00
CA MET A 59 12.96 1.75 3.47
C MET A 59 13.14 2.01 4.96
N ALA A 60 13.78 1.09 5.66
CA ALA A 60 14.31 1.34 6.99
C ALA A 60 15.78 1.76 6.86
N ILE A 61 16.11 2.99 7.26
CA ILE A 61 17.45 3.58 7.06
C ILE A 61 18.35 3.50 8.29
N ALA A 62 17.78 3.47 9.50
CA ALA A 62 18.53 3.34 10.75
C ALA A 62 17.60 2.87 11.88
N THR A 63 18.19 2.28 12.93
CA THR A 63 17.50 1.94 14.18
C THR A 63 18.40 2.32 15.34
N ASP A 64 17.88 3.07 16.30
CA ASP A 64 18.60 3.46 17.53
C ASP A 64 17.61 3.60 18.68
N GLY A 65 18.00 3.16 19.88
CA GLY A 65 17.22 3.38 21.10
C GLY A 65 15.76 2.87 21.10
N GLY A 66 15.39 1.97 20.18
CA GLY A 66 14.00 1.52 19.98
C GLY A 66 13.21 2.30 18.93
N ASN A 67 13.78 3.37 18.38
CA ASN A 67 13.24 4.11 17.24
C ASN A 67 13.85 3.60 15.94
N THR A 68 13.04 3.59 14.89
CA THR A 68 13.46 3.28 13.52
C THR A 68 13.16 4.49 12.65
N TRP A 69 14.14 4.88 11.83
CA TRP A 69 13.93 5.86 10.78
C TRP A 69 13.52 5.15 9.50
N PHE A 70 12.41 5.62 8.94
CA PHE A 70 11.85 5.16 7.69
C PHE A 70 11.99 6.24 6.63
N SER A 71 12.28 5.83 5.40
CA SER A 71 12.34 6.73 4.26
C SER A 71 11.40 6.25 3.17
N VAL A 72 10.65 7.18 2.58
CA VAL A 72 9.89 6.98 1.36
C VAL A 72 10.62 7.67 0.23
N ALA A 73 10.84 6.95 -0.87
CA ALA A 73 11.45 7.48 -2.08
C ALA A 73 10.97 6.72 -3.31
N PRO A 74 11.00 7.32 -4.52
CA PRO A 74 10.75 6.59 -5.76
C PRO A 74 11.80 5.48 -5.97
N SER A 75 11.44 4.48 -6.78
CA SER A 75 12.38 3.43 -7.22
C SER A 75 13.57 4.04 -7.96
N LYS A 76 14.66 3.27 -8.06
CA LYS A 76 15.88 3.74 -8.72
C LYS A 76 15.60 4.21 -10.15
N GLU A 77 14.87 3.40 -10.92
CA GLU A 77 14.53 3.72 -12.31
C GLU A 77 13.70 5.01 -12.40
N MET A 78 12.75 5.19 -11.48
CA MET A 78 11.93 6.40 -11.43
C MET A 78 12.77 7.64 -11.04
N GLN A 79 13.73 7.48 -10.13
CA GLN A 79 14.64 8.58 -9.78
C GLN A 79 15.55 8.98 -10.94
N ASP A 80 16.03 8.02 -11.73
CA ASP A 80 16.86 8.27 -12.90
C ASP A 80 16.07 9.05 -13.97
N LEU A 81 14.79 8.72 -14.17
CA LEU A 81 13.88 9.46 -15.06
C LEU A 81 13.62 10.89 -14.57
N ILE A 82 13.24 11.06 -13.30
CA ILE A 82 12.99 12.37 -12.70
C ILE A 82 14.24 13.25 -12.79
N TRP A 83 15.40 12.70 -12.43
CA TRP A 83 16.68 13.41 -12.52
C TRP A 83 17.00 13.81 -13.96
N SER A 84 16.82 12.89 -14.92
CA SER A 84 17.06 13.16 -16.33
C SER A 84 16.20 14.30 -16.84
N PHE A 85 14.91 14.33 -16.47
CA PHE A 85 14.03 15.43 -16.81
C PHE A 85 14.49 16.76 -16.18
N SER A 86 14.75 16.78 -14.88
CA SER A 86 15.16 18.00 -14.15
C SER A 86 16.48 18.60 -14.64
N ASN A 87 17.37 17.80 -15.22
CA ASN A 87 18.66 18.25 -15.72
C ASN A 87 18.71 18.45 -17.24
N GLY A 88 17.56 18.36 -17.93
CA GLY A 88 17.48 18.57 -19.38
C GLY A 88 17.98 17.39 -20.23
N PHE A 89 18.17 16.22 -19.63
CA PHE A 89 18.55 14.97 -20.30
C PHE A 89 17.34 14.11 -20.70
N ALA A 90 16.12 14.67 -20.68
CA ALA A 90 14.90 13.98 -21.11
C ALA A 90 15.02 13.38 -22.53
N GLY A 91 15.75 14.03 -23.43
CA GLY A 91 15.98 13.53 -24.80
C GLY A 91 16.86 12.28 -24.92
N GLN A 92 17.49 11.82 -23.83
CA GLN A 92 18.26 10.56 -23.82
C GLN A 92 17.37 9.32 -23.73
N TRP A 93 16.11 9.49 -23.34
CA TRP A 93 15.16 8.41 -23.18
C TRP A 93 14.22 8.36 -24.36
N SER A 94 14.05 7.18 -24.93
CA SER A 94 13.04 6.91 -25.94
C SER A 94 11.66 6.76 -25.30
N ALA A 95 10.60 7.02 -26.09
CA ALA A 95 9.22 6.78 -25.67
C ALA A 95 8.96 5.31 -25.25
N LEU A 96 9.70 4.37 -25.85
CA LEU A 96 9.62 2.95 -25.50
C LEU A 96 10.17 2.68 -24.09
N GLU A 97 11.28 3.31 -23.72
CA GLU A 97 11.86 3.18 -22.38
C GLU A 97 10.97 3.82 -21.32
N LEU A 98 10.39 4.99 -21.61
CA LEU A 98 9.41 5.63 -20.73
C LEU A 98 8.21 4.70 -20.49
N LYS A 99 7.69 4.09 -21.56
CA LYS A 99 6.56 3.16 -21.47
C LYS A 99 6.94 1.89 -20.72
N ALA A 100 8.16 1.39 -20.87
CA ALA A 100 8.63 0.21 -20.17
C ALA A 100 8.78 0.45 -18.66
N ILE A 101 9.23 1.64 -18.25
CA ILE A 101 9.51 1.96 -16.84
C ILE A 101 8.25 2.47 -16.12
N ALA A 102 7.51 3.39 -16.74
CA ALA A 102 6.41 4.11 -16.11
C ALA A 102 5.03 3.80 -16.73
N GLY A 103 4.97 3.02 -17.81
CA GLY A 103 3.72 2.78 -18.54
C GLY A 103 3.23 3.97 -19.37
N LEU A 104 3.97 5.08 -19.37
CA LEU A 104 3.62 6.36 -19.98
C LEU A 104 4.65 6.76 -21.04
N ASP A 105 4.23 7.48 -22.07
CA ASP A 105 5.10 8.00 -23.14
C ASP A 105 5.26 9.52 -23.09
N ASP A 106 4.58 10.20 -22.16
CA ASP A 106 4.66 11.64 -21.93
C ASP A 106 5.32 11.97 -20.58
N TRP A 107 6.29 12.88 -20.62
CA TRP A 107 7.06 13.30 -19.45
C TRP A 107 6.22 14.05 -18.41
N LYS A 108 5.26 14.86 -18.86
CA LYS A 108 4.42 15.63 -17.93
C LYS A 108 3.50 14.68 -17.16
N ALA A 109 2.83 13.77 -17.85
CA ALA A 109 2.01 12.73 -17.23
C ALA A 109 2.82 11.86 -16.26
N LEU A 110 4.08 11.53 -16.62
CA LEU A 110 4.98 10.76 -15.76
C LEU A 110 5.27 11.49 -14.45
N LEU A 111 5.61 12.78 -14.50
CA LEU A 111 5.92 13.56 -13.31
C LEU A 111 4.69 13.77 -12.42
N GLU A 112 3.52 14.01 -13.02
CA GLU A 112 2.25 14.13 -12.29
C GLU A 112 1.90 12.81 -11.58
N MET A 113 2.04 11.68 -12.27
CA MET A 113 1.87 10.35 -11.69
C MET A 113 2.85 10.10 -10.55
N ALA A 114 4.14 10.37 -10.75
CA ALA A 114 5.16 10.16 -9.73
C ALA A 114 4.88 11.02 -8.48
N ALA A 115 4.51 12.29 -8.66
CA ALA A 115 4.20 13.20 -7.55
C ALA A 115 2.96 12.74 -6.77
N SER A 116 1.92 12.29 -7.48
CA SER A 116 0.72 11.72 -6.89
C SER A 116 1.02 10.45 -6.08
N GLN A 117 1.74 9.50 -6.69
CA GLN A 117 2.14 8.26 -6.02
C GLN A 117 3.04 8.50 -4.81
N PHE A 118 3.98 9.45 -4.91
CA PHE A 118 4.85 9.82 -3.80
C PHE A 118 4.05 10.40 -2.64
N SER A 119 3.18 11.37 -2.91
CA SER A 119 2.32 11.99 -1.89
C SER A 119 1.40 10.96 -1.23
N ALA A 120 0.82 10.06 -2.01
CA ALA A 120 -0.01 8.98 -1.50
C ALA A 120 0.80 8.00 -0.63
N ALA A 121 2.02 7.64 -1.03
CA ALA A 121 2.88 6.74 -0.26
C ALA A 121 3.32 7.37 1.07
N VAL A 122 3.68 8.66 1.07
CA VAL A 122 4.01 9.41 2.29
C VAL A 122 2.82 9.41 3.25
N ARG A 123 1.63 9.78 2.77
CA ARG A 123 0.39 9.75 3.57
C ARG A 123 0.14 8.37 4.19
N SER A 124 0.29 7.30 3.39
CA SER A 124 0.07 5.94 3.88
C SER A 124 1.09 5.53 4.95
N VAL A 125 2.36 5.94 4.80
CA VAL A 125 3.39 5.68 5.82
C VAL A 125 3.13 6.45 7.11
N GLU A 126 2.78 7.73 7.02
CA GLU A 126 2.41 8.53 8.20
C GLU A 126 1.20 7.94 8.94
N ARG A 127 0.16 7.52 8.20
CA ARG A 127 -1.01 6.84 8.77
C ARG A 127 -0.64 5.48 9.39
N ALA A 128 0.18 4.66 8.71
CA ALA A 128 0.62 3.37 9.24
C ALA A 128 1.45 3.51 10.53
N ILE A 129 2.29 4.56 10.62
CA ILE A 129 3.03 4.92 11.82
C ILE A 129 2.07 5.31 12.94
N ALA A 130 1.05 6.12 12.64
CA ALA A 130 0.01 6.51 13.59
C ALA A 130 -0.96 5.37 13.97
N GLY A 131 -0.89 4.22 13.28
CA GLY A 131 -1.81 3.09 13.48
C GLY A 131 -3.20 3.31 12.90
N GLN A 132 -3.32 4.18 11.89
CA GLN A 132 -4.57 4.48 11.19
C GLN A 132 -4.65 3.71 9.86
N PRO A 133 -5.86 3.31 9.42
CA PRO A 133 -6.06 2.67 8.12
C PRO A 133 -5.75 3.61 6.95
N GLU A 134 -5.56 3.07 5.73
CA GLU A 134 -5.29 3.89 4.54
C GLU A 134 -6.43 4.86 4.22
N GLU A 135 -7.66 4.37 4.28
CA GLU A 135 -8.87 5.16 4.11
C GLU A 135 -9.63 5.19 5.43
N ASP A 136 -10.22 6.35 5.74
CA ASP A 136 -11.14 6.46 6.85
C ASP A 136 -12.36 5.60 6.49
N MET A 137 -12.63 4.57 7.29
CA MET A 137 -13.73 3.65 7.03
C MET A 137 -15.00 4.49 6.88
N PRO A 138 -15.75 4.37 5.76
CA PRO A 138 -17.00 5.08 5.62
C PRO A 138 -17.85 4.70 6.83
N GLU A 139 -18.37 5.72 7.53
CA GLU A 139 -19.27 5.54 8.66
C GLU A 139 -20.34 4.54 8.21
N ALA A 140 -20.37 3.37 8.85
CA ALA A 140 -21.28 2.32 8.44
C ALA A 140 -22.68 2.93 8.39
N PRO A 141 -23.44 2.80 7.29
CA PRO A 141 -24.79 3.32 7.26
C PRO A 141 -25.49 2.72 8.47
N GLU A 142 -26.02 3.58 9.35
CA GLU A 142 -26.82 3.15 10.48
C GLU A 142 -27.89 2.22 9.92
N LEU A 143 -27.69 0.91 10.09
CA LEU A 143 -28.73 -0.05 9.78
C LEU A 143 -29.90 0.38 10.67
N PRO A 144 -31.08 0.69 10.10
CA PRO A 144 -32.22 0.99 10.93
C PRO A 144 -32.38 -0.19 11.87
N VAL A 145 -32.32 0.09 13.17
CA VAL A 145 -32.68 -0.88 14.20
C VAL A 145 -34.09 -1.33 13.83
N PHE A 146 -34.21 -2.53 13.29
CA PHE A 146 -35.50 -3.16 13.09
C PHE A 146 -36.00 -3.49 14.49
N GLU A 147 -36.67 -2.52 15.13
CA GLU A 147 -37.55 -2.79 16.25
C GLU A 147 -38.62 -3.73 15.70
N GLY A 148 -38.45 -5.02 15.95
CA GLY A 148 -39.34 -6.05 15.45
C GLY A 148 -40.74 -5.88 16.03
N GLU A 149 -41.62 -5.18 15.31
CA GLU A 149 -42.94 -5.76 15.10
C GLU A 149 -42.72 -6.95 14.18
N ALA A 150 -42.78 -8.14 14.78
CA ALA A 150 -42.82 -9.39 14.04
C ALA A 150 -43.83 -9.23 12.91
N MET A 151 -43.39 -9.35 11.67
CA MET A 151 -44.30 -9.54 10.55
C MET A 151 -45.03 -10.85 10.85
N GLU A 152 -46.27 -10.76 11.34
CA GLU A 152 -47.10 -11.93 11.61
C GLU A 152 -47.26 -12.69 10.29
N VAL A 153 -46.44 -13.72 10.11
CA VAL A 153 -46.56 -14.63 8.99
C VAL A 153 -47.88 -15.38 9.22
N PRO A 154 -48.83 -15.33 8.26
CA PRO A 154 -50.09 -16.05 8.40
C PRO A 154 -49.83 -17.52 8.73
N ALA A 155 -50.59 -18.08 9.68
CA ALA A 155 -50.39 -19.44 10.18
C ALA A 155 -50.37 -20.52 9.07
N ASP A 156 -50.95 -20.21 7.91
CA ASP A 156 -50.99 -21.08 6.74
C ASP A 156 -49.62 -21.32 6.08
N TYR A 157 -48.60 -20.50 6.38
CA TYR A 157 -47.22 -20.70 5.92
C TYR A 157 -46.35 -21.47 6.91
N LEU A 158 -46.83 -21.74 8.13
CA LEU A 158 -46.13 -22.58 9.10
C LEU A 158 -46.46 -24.05 8.82
N HIS A 159 -45.88 -24.60 7.77
CA HIS A 159 -45.85 -26.05 7.60
C HIS A 159 -44.92 -26.64 8.67
N SER A 160 -45.51 -27.24 9.71
CA SER A 160 -44.80 -28.06 10.69
C SER A 160 -44.13 -29.24 9.98
N PHE A 161 -42.83 -29.15 9.74
CA PHE A 161 -42.00 -30.31 9.42
C PHE A 161 -41.94 -31.18 10.69
N THR A 162 -42.85 -32.15 10.81
CA THR A 162 -42.68 -33.24 11.79
C THR A 162 -41.48 -34.07 11.34
N GLY A 163 -40.39 -33.93 12.09
CA GLY A 163 -39.11 -34.56 11.82
C GLY A 163 -39.20 -36.07 11.61
N ALA A 164 -38.70 -36.50 10.45
CA ALA A 164 -38.08 -37.79 10.27
C ALA A 164 -36.80 -37.53 9.47
N GLU A 165 -35.71 -37.25 10.17
CA GLU A 165 -34.37 -37.30 9.60
C GLU A 165 -34.09 -38.77 9.23
N VAL A 166 -34.30 -39.14 7.97
CA VAL A 166 -33.74 -40.39 7.46
C VAL A 166 -32.30 -40.07 7.06
N ALA A 167 -31.38 -40.34 7.98
CA ALA A 167 -29.97 -40.39 7.68
C ALA A 167 -29.72 -41.57 6.74
N GLU A 168 -29.37 -41.30 5.48
CA GLU A 168 -28.81 -42.31 4.59
C GLU A 168 -27.61 -41.73 3.83
N CYS A 169 -26.44 -41.80 4.45
CA CYS A 169 -25.20 -41.95 3.71
C CYS A 169 -24.83 -43.44 3.77
N ALA A 170 -25.19 -44.18 2.73
CA ALA A 170 -24.60 -45.48 2.44
C ALA A 170 -23.99 -45.43 1.04
N HIS A 171 -22.67 -45.64 1.00
CA HIS A 171 -21.87 -45.81 -0.20
C HIS A 171 -22.46 -46.84 -1.18
N SER A 172 -22.26 -46.61 -2.47
CA SER A 172 -22.07 -47.70 -3.42
C SER A 172 -20.91 -47.37 -4.35
N SER A 173 -19.97 -48.30 -4.32
CA SER A 173 -18.77 -48.50 -5.15
C SER A 173 -18.95 -48.27 -6.64
#